data_AF-A0A7K1SUR6-F1
#
_entry.id   AF-A0A7K1SUR6-F1
#
_cell.length_a   1.000
_cell.length_b   1.000
_cell.length_c   1.000
_cell.angle_alpha   90.00
_cell.angle_beta   90.00
_cell.angle_gamma   90.00
#
_symmetry.space_group_name_H-M   'P 1'
#
loop_
_entity.id
_entity.type
_entity.pdbx_description
1 polymer ?
#
loop_
_entity_poly.entity_id
_entity_poly.type
_entity_poly.pdbx_seq_one_letter_code
_entity_poly.pdbx_strand_id
1 'polypeptide(L)'
;MTTVSITQLYSLLNEKVGKETAENLTGYIEEKIKAEFDRQSDILATKQDLSKLETKLTEKFLEAKADTIKWMFIFWIGQIAATFGFILLFLKK
;
A
#
# COMPACT_ATOMS: atom_id res chain seq x y z
N MET A 1 -1.19 24.44 -23.56
CA MET A 1 0.26 24.71 -23.46
C MET A 1 0.94 23.81 -24.46
N THR A 2 1.73 24.34 -25.38
CA THR A 2 2.48 23.56 -26.37
C THR A 2 3.63 22.85 -25.67
N THR A 3 3.48 21.56 -25.42
CA THR A 3 4.55 20.71 -24.88
C THR A 3 5.46 20.28 -26.01
N VAL A 4 6.74 20.67 -25.94
CA VAL A 4 7.77 20.31 -26.92
C VAL A 4 8.53 19.12 -26.36
N SER A 5 8.84 18.10 -27.18
CA SER A 5 9.63 16.95 -26.71
C SER A 5 11.09 17.36 -26.43
N ILE A 6 11.79 16.63 -25.57
CA ILE A 6 13.24 16.84 -25.29
C ILE A 6 14.04 16.88 -26.60
N THR A 7 13.72 16.01 -27.56
CA THR A 7 14.38 15.95 -28.87
C THR A 7 14.09 17.20 -29.71
N GLN A 8 12.86 17.72 -29.66
CA GLN A 8 12.51 18.96 -30.35
C GLN A 8 13.15 20.18 -29.67
N LEU A 9 13.25 20.18 -28.33
CA LEU A 9 13.95 21.20 -27.56
C LEU A 9 15.44 21.23 -27.90
N TYR A 10 16.08 20.05 -28.02
CA TYR A 10 17.46 19.93 -28.48
C TYR A 10 17.65 20.54 -29.87
N SER A 11 16.78 20.21 -30.83
CA SER A 11 16.87 20.78 -32.18
C SER A 11 16.76 22.30 -32.20
N LEU A 12 15.85 22.87 -31.40
CA LEU A 12 15.67 24.33 -31.28
C LEU A 12 16.86 25.02 -30.61
N LEU A 13 17.46 24.38 -29.60
CA LEU A 13 18.64 24.90 -28.91
C LEU A 13 19.88 24.79 -29.81
N ASN A 14 20.06 23.68 -30.50
CA ASN A 14 21.22 23.45 -31.37
C ASN A 14 21.31 24.49 -32.49
N GLU A 15 20.18 24.94 -33.02
CA GLU A 15 20.10 25.99 -34.05
C GLU A 15 20.57 27.37 -33.54
N LYS A 16 20.45 27.65 -32.23
CA LYS A 16 20.72 28.99 -31.66
C LYS A 16 21.97 29.08 -30.77
N VAL A 17 22.30 28.02 -30.06
CA VAL A 17 23.37 28.00 -29.04
C VAL A 17 24.45 26.95 -29.31
N GLY A 18 24.34 26.24 -30.44
CA GLY A 18 25.28 25.21 -30.86
C GLY A 18 25.10 23.88 -30.11
N LYS A 19 25.75 22.85 -30.67
CA LYS A 19 25.56 21.45 -30.28
C LYS A 19 25.84 21.19 -28.80
N GLU A 20 27.01 21.62 -28.33
CA GLU A 20 27.48 21.35 -26.96
C GLU A 20 26.58 21.97 -25.89
N THR A 21 26.16 23.23 -26.08
CA THR A 21 25.27 23.93 -25.14
C THR A 21 23.87 23.31 -25.15
N ALA A 22 23.36 22.95 -26.32
CA ALA A 22 22.06 22.30 -26.45
C ALA A 22 22.03 20.95 -25.74
N GLU A 23 23.07 20.13 -25.94
CA GLU A 23 23.22 18.80 -25.36
C GLU A 23 23.27 18.85 -23.82
N ASN A 24 24.07 19.77 -23.26
CA ASN A 24 24.15 19.98 -21.82
C ASN A 24 22.83 20.43 -21.19
N LEU A 25 22.12 21.38 -21.83
CA LEU A 25 20.84 21.88 -21.33
C LEU A 25 19.74 20.84 -21.41
N THR A 26 19.65 20.09 -22.51
CA THR A 26 18.66 19.00 -22.62
C THR A 26 18.97 17.85 -21.68
N GLY A 27 20.25 17.51 -21.49
CA GLY A 27 20.68 16.48 -20.54
C GLY A 27 20.33 16.83 -19.10
N TYR A 28 20.57 18.08 -18.68
CA TYR A 28 20.20 18.54 -17.32
C TYR A 28 18.69 18.48 -17.08
N ILE A 29 17.89 18.84 -18.08
CA ILE A 29 16.43 18.79 -18.00
C ILE A 29 15.95 17.34 -17.94
N GLU A 30 16.52 16.44 -18.75
CA GLU A 30 16.21 15.01 -18.74
C GLU A 30 16.52 14.38 -17.38
N GLU A 31 17.68 14.71 -16.80
CA GLU A 31 18.09 14.27 -15.47
C GLU A 31 17.13 14.79 -14.37
N LYS A 32 16.77 16.07 -14.41
CA LYS A 32 15.79 16.67 -13.50
C LYS A 32 14.42 16.00 -13.59
N ILE A 33 13.93 15.74 -14.80
CA ILE A 33 12.64 15.07 -15.03
C ILE A 33 12.69 13.64 -14.48
N LYS A 34 13.78 12.91 -14.74
CA LYS A 34 13.95 11.55 -14.22
C LYS A 34 14.00 11.53 -12.69
N ALA A 35 14.76 12.44 -12.08
CA ALA A 35 14.84 12.54 -10.62
C ALA A 35 13.48 12.88 -9.98
N GLU A 36 12.70 13.77 -10.59
CA GLU A 36 11.36 14.12 -10.10
C GLU A 36 10.37 12.97 -10.32
N PHE A 37 10.46 12.27 -11.44
CA PHE A 37 9.64 11.08 -11.72
C PHE A 37 9.96 9.95 -10.74
N ASP A 38 11.23 9.66 -10.50
CA ASP A 38 11.67 8.65 -9.53
C ASP A 38 11.16 9.00 -8.14
N ARG A 39 11.30 10.26 -7.71
CA ARG A 39 10.79 10.76 -6.43
C ARG A 39 9.27 10.63 -6.31
N GLN A 40 8.51 10.92 -7.37
CA GLN A 40 7.06 10.74 -7.37
C GLN A 40 6.69 9.26 -7.39
N SER A 41 7.40 8.43 -8.14
CA SER A 41 7.16 6.99 -8.21
C SER A 41 7.42 6.28 -6.88
N ASP A 42 8.39 6.75 -6.09
CA ASP A 42 8.69 6.21 -4.75
C ASP A 42 7.57 6.51 -3.74
N ILE A 43 6.79 7.58 -3.96
CA ILE A 43 5.61 7.94 -3.16
C ILE A 43 4.38 7.13 -3.61
N LEU A 44 4.37 6.61 -4.84
CA LEU A 44 3.25 5.87 -5.39
C LEU A 44 3.38 4.38 -5.04
N ALA A 45 2.49 3.90 -4.16
CA ALA A 45 2.37 2.48 -3.90
C ALA A 45 2.05 1.73 -5.20
N THR A 46 2.87 0.74 -5.55
CA THR A 46 2.66 -0.02 -6.78
C THR A 46 1.43 -0.91 -6.67
N LYS A 47 0.83 -1.30 -7.80
CA LYS A 47 -0.30 -2.26 -7.80
C LYS A 47 0.04 -3.56 -7.05
N GLN A 48 1.31 -3.96 -7.09
CA GLN A 48 1.82 -5.12 -6.36
C GLN A 48 1.82 -4.90 -4.85
N ASP A 49 2.19 -3.70 -4.38
CA ASP A 49 2.16 -3.35 -2.95
C ASP A 49 0.73 -3.35 -2.41
N LEU A 50 -0.23 -2.83 -3.20
CA LEU A 50 -1.64 -2.85 -2.85
C LEU A 50 -2.16 -4.30 -2.75
N SER A 51 -1.90 -5.14 -3.74
CA SER A 51 -2.32 -6.55 -3.73
C SER A 51 -1.72 -7.33 -2.56
N LYS A 52 -0.44 -7.07 -2.23
CA LYS A 52 0.22 -7.65 -1.06
C LYS A 52 -0.41 -7.16 0.24
N LEU A 53 -0.80 -5.89 0.32
CA LEU A 53 -1.48 -5.33 1.50
C LEU A 53 -2.88 -5.93 1.66
N GLU A 54 -3.67 -6.02 0.60
CA GLU A 54 -5.00 -6.65 0.60
C GLU A 54 -4.93 -8.10 1.07
N THR A 55 -3.96 -8.86 0.58
CA THR A 55 -3.74 -10.26 0.98
C THR A 55 -3.42 -10.35 2.48
N LYS A 56 -2.46 -9.56 2.96
CA LYS A 56 -2.10 -9.52 4.39
C LYS A 56 -3.25 -9.08 5.29
N LEU A 57 -4.04 -8.11 4.86
CA LEU A 57 -5.22 -7.66 5.61
C LEU A 57 -6.28 -8.76 5.68
N THR A 58 -6.52 -9.46 4.57
CA THR A 58 -7.45 -10.59 4.52
C THR A 58 -7.00 -11.72 5.44
N GLU A 59 -5.71 -12.09 5.40
CA GLU A 59 -5.15 -13.10 6.29
C GLU A 59 -5.32 -12.74 7.77
N LYS A 60 -4.92 -11.53 8.17
CA LYS A 60 -5.07 -11.07 9.56
C LYS A 60 -6.53 -11.00 10.00
N PHE A 61 -7.42 -10.62 9.10
CA PHE A 61 -8.85 -10.60 9.41
C PHE A 61 -9.41 -11.99 9.64
N LEU A 62 -9.02 -12.97 8.81
CA LEU A 62 -9.40 -14.37 8.98
C LEU A 62 -8.84 -14.96 10.28
N GLU A 63 -7.58 -14.67 10.61
CA GLU A 63 -6.95 -15.09 11.86
C GLU A 63 -7.69 -14.52 13.07
N ALA A 64 -7.94 -13.20 13.10
CA ALA A 64 -8.68 -12.56 14.18
C ALA A 64 -10.11 -13.10 14.33
N LYS A 65 -10.79 -13.39 13.22
CA LYS A 65 -12.12 -14.04 13.24
C LYS A 65 -12.04 -15.43 13.85
N ALA A 66 -11.06 -16.24 13.43
CA ALA A 66 -10.89 -17.60 13.93
C ALA A 66 -10.62 -17.61 15.44
N ASP A 67 -9.75 -16.72 15.92
CA ASP A 67 -9.46 -16.62 17.36
C ASP A 67 -10.66 -16.12 18.15
N THR A 68 -11.40 -15.14 17.64
CA THR A 68 -12.65 -14.68 18.26
C THR A 68 -13.64 -15.83 18.40
N ILE A 69 -13.81 -16.64 17.36
CA ILE A 69 -14.71 -17.81 17.37
C ILE A 69 -14.24 -18.84 18.40
N LYS A 70 -12.93 -19.15 18.47
CA LYS A 70 -12.40 -20.09 19.48
C LYS A 70 -12.69 -19.61 20.91
N TRP A 71 -12.42 -18.33 21.18
CA TRP A 71 -12.66 -17.74 22.50
C TRP A 71 -14.15 -17.72 22.87
N MET A 72 -15.03 -17.49 21.89
CA MET A 72 -16.47 -17.65 22.10
C MET A 72 -16.77 -19.07 22.59
N PHE A 73 -16.30 -20.14 21.93
CA PHE A 73 -16.61 -21.51 22.38
C PHE A 73 -16.16 -21.79 23.83
N ILE A 74 -14.95 -21.40 24.21
CA ILE A 74 -14.45 -21.55 25.58
C ILE A 74 -15.37 -20.81 26.57
N PHE A 75 -15.71 -19.56 26.24
CA PHE A 75 -16.61 -18.76 27.04
C PHE A 75 -18.00 -19.42 27.18
N TRP A 76 -18.60 -19.85 26.07
CA TRP A 76 -19.93 -20.48 26.06
C TRP A 76 -19.96 -21.79 26.86
N ILE A 77 -18.92 -22.63 26.77
CA ILE A 77 -18.81 -23.85 27.61
C ILE A 77 -18.76 -23.46 29.09
N GLY A 78 -17.99 -22.44 29.44
CA GLY A 78 -17.94 -21.90 30.81
C GLY A 78 -19.30 -21.39 31.29
N GLN A 79 -20.04 -20.66 30.45
CA GLN A 79 -21.39 -20.19 30.77
C GLN A 79 -22.38 -21.36 30.98
N ILE A 80 -22.31 -22.39 30.13
CA ILE A 80 -23.13 -23.59 30.28
C ILE A 80 -22.84 -24.28 31.61
N ALA A 81 -21.56 -24.54 31.92
CA ALA A 81 -21.15 -25.19 33.17
C ALA A 81 -21.58 -24.38 34.41
N ALA A 82 -21.40 -23.06 34.39
CA ALA A 82 -21.84 -22.18 35.47
C ALA A 82 -23.36 -22.23 35.65
N THR A 83 -24.12 -22.16 34.55
CA THR A 83 -25.59 -22.22 34.58
C THR A 83 -26.08 -23.55 35.16
N PHE A 84 -25.52 -24.67 34.73
CA PHE A 84 -25.83 -25.98 35.31
C PHE A 84 -25.44 -26.06 36.79
N GLY A 85 -24.29 -25.50 37.18
CA GLY A 85 -23.88 -25.40 38.57
C GLY A 85 -24.88 -24.64 39.43
N PHE A 86 -25.36 -23.48 38.95
CA PHE A 86 -26.41 -22.72 39.62
C PHE A 86 -27.71 -23.50 39.73
N ILE A 87 -28.20 -24.09 38.62
CA ILE A 87 -29.44 -24.88 38.62
C ILE A 87 -29.37 -26.02 39.64
N LEU A 88 -28.27 -26.78 39.67
CA LEU A 88 -28.07 -27.88 40.61
C LEU A 88 -28.01 -27.38 42.07
N LEU A 89 -27.36 -26.24 42.32
CA LEU A 89 -27.30 -25.64 43.66
C LEU A 89 -28.70 -25.26 44.18
N PHE A 90 -29.57 -24.74 43.32
CA PHE A 90 -30.95 -24.40 43.68
C PHE A 90 -31.87 -25.63 43.80
N LEU A 91 -31.62 -26.71 43.06
CA LEU A 91 -32.36 -27.98 43.16
C LEU A 91 -31.98 -28.80 44.41
N LYS A 92 -30.76 -28.62 44.93
CA LYS A 92 -30.26 -29.31 46.13
C LYS A 92 -30.62 -28.61 47.45
N LYS A 93 -31.47 -27.59 47.38
CA LYS A 93 -32.00 -26.82 48.51
C LYS A 93 -33.46 -27.17 48.73
#